data_AF-A0A1T5PBB3-F1
#
_entry.id   AF-A0A1T5PBB3-F1
#
_cell.length_a   1.000
_cell.length_b   1.000
_cell.length_c   1.000
_cell.angle_alpha   90.00
_cell.angle_beta   90.00
_cell.angle_gamma   90.00
#
_symmetry.space_group_name_H-M   'P 1'
#
loop_
_entity.id
_entity.type
_entity.pdbx_description
1 polymer ?
#
loop_
_entity_poly.entity_id
_entity_poly.type
_entity_poly.pdbx_seq_one_letter_code
_entity_poly.pdbx_strand_id
1 'polypeptide(L)'
;MEVTRRAALKQLLYVSAGMAILPACLQHTSRTSLTLKNIQVDGDQEKMLAELVETIIPATTTPGAKELSAHLFTLIMMDDCYKKEDQQRWLSGMKSFEQASKKLNGHTFLDSTPAQREALLKTLEAVKDDKDDVSFFYRATKRLTIKAYTNSKYFLTKVNIYELVPARYHGCVPLKPITRKLA
;
A
#
# COMPACT_ATOMS: atom_id res chain seq x y z
N MET A 1 -13.60 57.68 7.20
CA MET A 1 -13.96 57.08 5.89
C MET A 1 -15.27 56.34 6.12
N GLU A 2 -16.41 56.95 5.75
CA GLU A 2 -17.71 56.31 6.00
C GLU A 2 -17.90 55.14 5.04
N VAL A 3 -17.89 53.93 5.59
CA VAL A 3 -18.15 52.71 4.83
C VAL A 3 -19.64 52.66 4.55
N THR A 4 -20.02 52.85 3.28
CA THR A 4 -21.42 52.73 2.87
C THR A 4 -21.92 51.30 3.11
N ARG A 5 -23.19 51.14 3.52
CA ARG A 5 -23.84 49.82 3.75
C ARG A 5 -23.59 48.83 2.60
N ARG A 6 -23.61 49.33 1.36
CA ARG A 6 -23.37 48.53 0.15
C ARG A 6 -21.91 48.05 0.04
N ALA A 7 -20.95 48.87 0.46
CA ALA A 7 -19.54 48.50 0.50
C ALA A 7 -19.28 47.46 1.61
N ALA A 8 -19.87 47.64 2.79
CA ALA A 8 -19.77 46.67 3.89
C ALA A 8 -20.35 45.29 3.49
N LEU A 9 -21.51 45.26 2.84
CA LEU A 9 -22.12 44.01 2.37
C LEU A 9 -21.28 43.31 1.30
N LYS A 10 -20.70 44.05 0.36
CA LYS A 10 -19.81 43.49 -0.67
C LYS A 10 -18.53 42.91 -0.05
N GLN A 11 -17.89 43.64 0.87
CA GLN A 11 -16.69 43.17 1.56
C GLN A 11 -16.96 41.93 2.40
N LEU A 12 -18.09 41.86 3.10
CA LEU A 12 -18.50 40.67 3.86
C LEU A 12 -18.67 39.45 2.94
N LEU A 13 -19.26 39.65 1.76
CA LEU A 13 -19.41 38.62 0.74
C LEU A 13 -18.06 38.13 0.18
N TYR A 14 -17.13 39.05 -0.10
CA TYR A 14 -15.79 38.67 -0.57
C TYR A 14 -14.99 37.92 0.49
N VAL A 15 -15.03 38.35 1.75
CA VAL A 15 -14.32 37.69 2.85
C VAL A 15 -14.90 36.32 3.14
N SER A 16 -16.23 36.17 3.22
CA SER A 16 -16.87 34.88 3.44
C SER A 16 -16.66 33.90 2.29
N ALA A 17 -16.75 34.36 1.03
CA ALA A 17 -16.47 33.54 -0.14
C ALA A 17 -14.99 33.11 -0.19
N GLY A 18 -14.05 34.01 0.14
CA GLY A 18 -12.63 33.68 0.25
C GLY A 18 -12.37 32.62 1.32
N MET A 19 -13.01 32.73 2.48
CA MET A 19 -12.85 31.81 3.61
C MET A 19 -13.44 30.42 3.35
N ALA A 20 -14.48 30.32 2.50
CA ALA A 20 -15.06 29.04 2.09
C ALA A 20 -14.19 28.24 1.11
N ILE A 21 -13.31 28.90 0.34
CA ILE A 21 -12.47 28.26 -0.67
C ILE A 21 -11.11 27.84 -0.10
N LEU A 22 -10.63 28.49 0.96
CA LEU A 22 -9.33 28.21 1.60
C LEU A 22 -9.11 26.75 2.07
N PRO A 23 -10.12 26.01 2.60
CA PRO A 23 -9.90 24.64 3.08
C PRO A 23 -9.46 23.67 1.98
N ALA A 24 -9.85 23.92 0.72
CA ALA A 24 -9.50 23.06 -0.41
C ALA A 24 -8.01 23.19 -0.83
N CYS A 25 -7.36 24.31 -0.51
CA CYS A 25 -5.94 24.53 -0.81
C CYS A 25 -5.01 24.17 0.36
N LEU A 26 -5.53 24.13 1.59
CA LEU A 26 -4.75 23.79 2.78
C LEU A 26 -4.70 22.28 3.06
N GLN A 27 -5.60 21.50 2.47
CA GLN A 27 -5.54 20.04 2.53
C GLN A 27 -4.55 19.52 1.50
N HIS A 28 -3.26 19.53 1.87
CA HIS A 28 -2.21 18.78 1.18
C HIS A 28 -2.37 17.27 1.48
N THR A 29 -3.55 16.72 1.21
CA THR A 29 -3.76 15.28 1.23
C THR A 29 -3.60 14.79 -0.20
N SER A 30 -2.45 14.16 -0.48
CA SER A 30 -2.27 13.35 -1.69
C SER A 30 -3.50 12.45 -1.84
N ARG A 31 -4.15 12.45 -3.01
CA ARG A 31 -5.32 11.59 -3.25
C ARG A 31 -4.84 10.15 -3.51
N THR A 32 -5.58 9.17 -2.99
CA THR A 32 -5.39 7.75 -3.35
C THR A 32 -5.81 7.49 -4.79
N SER A 33 -5.22 6.45 -5.39
CA SER A 33 -5.61 5.97 -6.73
C SER A 33 -6.91 5.16 -6.71
N LEU A 34 -7.32 4.68 -5.54
CA LEU A 34 -8.51 3.85 -5.34
C LEU A 34 -9.59 4.56 -4.52
N THR A 35 -10.85 4.25 -4.83
CA THR A 35 -12.00 4.55 -3.97
C THR A 35 -12.27 3.33 -3.09
N LEU A 36 -12.05 3.45 -1.79
CA LEU A 36 -12.26 2.40 -0.78
C LEU A 36 -13.57 2.67 -0.02
N LYS A 37 -14.26 1.61 0.41
CA LYS A 37 -15.61 1.71 1.02
C LYS A 37 -15.55 1.78 2.55
N ASN A 38 -14.70 0.97 3.16
CA ASN A 38 -14.69 0.68 4.60
C ASN A 38 -13.47 1.28 5.31
N ILE A 39 -12.34 1.42 4.60
CA ILE A 39 -11.11 2.03 5.14
C ILE A 39 -10.79 3.37 4.47
N GLN A 40 -10.13 4.25 5.22
CA GLN A 40 -9.64 5.53 4.70
C GLN A 40 -8.12 5.49 4.68
N VAL A 41 -7.55 5.67 3.50
CA VAL A 41 -6.13 5.74 3.23
C VAL A 41 -5.89 7.00 2.42
N ASP A 42 -4.78 7.71 2.67
CA ASP A 42 -4.35 8.84 1.85
C ASP A 42 -3.26 8.44 0.84
N GLY A 43 -2.92 9.34 -0.08
CA GLY A 43 -1.97 9.05 -1.14
C GLY A 43 -0.53 8.86 -0.64
N ASP A 44 -0.16 9.37 0.53
CA ASP A 44 1.18 9.15 1.07
C ASP A 44 1.26 7.79 1.76
N GLN A 45 0.19 7.37 2.43
CA GLN A 45 0.03 5.99 2.93
C GLN A 45 0.03 4.97 1.79
N GLU A 46 -0.63 5.28 0.66
CA GLU A 46 -0.60 4.42 -0.53
C GLU A 46 0.82 4.31 -1.11
N LYS A 47 1.56 5.41 -1.25
CA LYS A 47 2.96 5.38 -1.69
C LYS A 47 3.83 4.58 -0.71
N MET A 48 3.62 4.76 0.60
CA MET A 48 4.35 4.01 1.62
C MET A 48 4.10 2.50 1.47
N LEU A 49 2.85 2.10 1.27
CA LEU A 49 2.48 0.71 0.95
C LEU A 49 3.15 0.22 -0.32
N ALA A 50 3.21 1.04 -1.37
CA ALA A 50 3.88 0.71 -2.62
C ALA A 50 5.38 0.42 -2.40
N GLU A 51 6.08 1.23 -1.62
CA GLU A 51 7.47 0.98 -1.26
C GLU A 51 7.64 -0.21 -0.30
N LEU A 52 6.68 -0.45 0.59
CA LEU A 52 6.70 -1.60 1.50
C LEU A 52 6.58 -2.91 0.72
N VAL A 53 5.60 -3.02 -0.18
CA VAL A 53 5.46 -4.24 -0.99
C VAL A 53 6.66 -4.47 -1.91
N GLU A 54 7.25 -3.40 -2.44
CA GLU A 54 8.50 -3.48 -3.22
C GLU A 54 9.66 -3.98 -2.37
N THR A 55 9.76 -3.55 -1.11
CA THR A 55 10.83 -4.03 -0.23
C THR A 55 10.65 -5.51 0.14
N ILE A 56 9.40 -6.01 0.16
CA ILE A 56 9.10 -7.42 0.43
C ILE A 56 9.43 -8.32 -0.77
N ILE A 57 9.10 -7.88 -1.99
CA ILE A 57 9.44 -8.57 -3.25
C ILE A 57 10.00 -7.51 -4.22
N PRO A 58 11.31 -7.25 -4.19
CA PRO A 58 11.92 -6.22 -5.03
C PRO A 58 12.05 -6.68 -6.48
N ALA A 59 12.04 -5.71 -7.40
CA ALA A 59 12.39 -5.94 -8.78
C ALA A 59 13.85 -6.44 -8.89
N THR A 60 14.05 -7.51 -9.66
CA THR A 60 15.37 -8.02 -10.05
C THR A 60 15.43 -8.19 -11.57
N THR A 61 15.67 -9.40 -12.07
CA THR A 61 15.44 -9.77 -13.47
C THR A 61 13.95 -9.99 -13.77
N THR A 62 13.12 -10.02 -12.73
CA THR A 62 11.66 -10.05 -12.78
C THR A 62 11.06 -8.79 -12.17
N PRO A 63 9.87 -8.34 -12.60
CA PRO A 63 9.16 -7.21 -12.01
C PRO A 63 8.95 -7.40 -10.50
N GLY A 64 9.06 -6.32 -9.73
CA GLY A 64 8.78 -6.31 -8.30
C GLY A 64 7.29 -6.32 -7.97
N ALA A 65 6.94 -6.47 -6.70
CA ALA A 65 5.56 -6.45 -6.25
C ALA A 65 4.86 -5.10 -6.48
N LYS A 66 5.59 -3.98 -6.47
CA LYS A 66 5.01 -2.66 -6.78
C LYS A 66 4.61 -2.56 -8.24
N GLU A 67 5.46 -3.05 -9.14
CA GLU A 67 5.18 -3.06 -10.59
C GLU A 67 3.94 -3.89 -10.93
N LEU A 68 3.68 -4.95 -10.14
CA LEU A 68 2.47 -5.78 -10.27
C LEU A 68 1.28 -5.26 -9.44
N SER A 69 1.36 -4.02 -8.93
CA SER A 69 0.29 -3.36 -8.17
C SER A 69 -0.16 -4.13 -6.91
N ALA A 70 0.76 -4.84 -6.24
CA ALA A 70 0.45 -5.63 -5.05
C ALA A 70 -0.05 -4.76 -3.87
N HIS A 71 0.36 -3.50 -3.80
CA HIS A 71 -0.12 -2.53 -2.81
C HIS A 71 -1.61 -2.20 -3.00
N LEU A 72 -2.05 -2.00 -4.26
CA LEU A 72 -3.45 -1.79 -4.60
C LEU A 72 -4.30 -3.02 -4.29
N PHE A 73 -3.81 -4.21 -4.63
CA PHE A 73 -4.47 -5.47 -4.25
C PHE A 73 -4.60 -5.60 -2.73
N THR A 74 -3.55 -5.23 -1.97
CA THR A 74 -3.58 -5.28 -0.50
C THR A 74 -4.66 -4.36 0.07
N LEU A 75 -4.78 -3.14 -0.47
CA LEU A 75 -5.83 -2.19 -0.08
C LEU A 75 -7.24 -2.74 -0.34
N ILE A 76 -7.48 -3.24 -1.55
CA ILE A 76 -8.78 -3.82 -1.93
C ILE A 76 -9.12 -5.02 -1.04
N MET A 77 -8.15 -5.93 -0.82
CA MET A 77 -8.37 -7.09 0.03
C MET A 77 -8.68 -6.72 1.47
N MET A 78 -7.98 -5.73 2.04
CA MET A 78 -8.26 -5.25 3.40
C MET A 78 -9.62 -4.57 3.49
N ASP A 79 -9.99 -3.78 2.47
CA ASP A 79 -11.27 -3.07 2.41
C ASP A 79 -12.46 -4.01 2.26
N ASP A 80 -12.41 -4.98 1.34
CA ASP A 80 -13.56 -5.82 0.98
C ASP A 80 -13.65 -7.12 1.78
N CYS A 81 -12.53 -7.69 2.25
CA CYS A 81 -12.50 -9.08 2.76
C CYS A 81 -12.25 -9.22 4.27
N TYR A 82 -11.91 -8.15 4.98
CA TYR A 82 -11.60 -8.20 6.42
C TYR A 82 -12.75 -7.62 7.24
N LYS A 83 -12.85 -8.09 8.49
CA LYS A 83 -13.84 -7.55 9.45
C LYS A 83 -13.41 -6.17 9.92
N LYS A 84 -14.37 -5.38 10.40
CA LYS A 84 -14.15 -4.00 10.82
C LYS A 84 -13.07 -3.90 11.91
N GLU A 85 -13.02 -4.85 12.82
CA GLU A 85 -12.03 -4.89 13.91
C GLU A 85 -10.61 -5.02 13.34
N ASP A 86 -10.41 -5.93 12.40
CA ASP A 86 -9.12 -6.15 11.74
C ASP A 86 -8.73 -4.98 10.85
N GLN A 87 -9.69 -4.34 10.17
CA GLN A 87 -9.45 -3.13 9.38
C GLN A 87 -8.91 -1.98 10.25
N GLN A 88 -9.54 -1.73 11.40
CA GLN A 88 -9.09 -0.69 12.33
C GLN A 88 -7.71 -1.02 12.89
N ARG A 89 -7.48 -2.28 13.24
CA ARG A 89 -6.19 -2.77 13.71
C ARG A 89 -5.09 -2.59 12.67
N TRP A 90 -5.38 -2.88 11.41
CA TRP A 90 -4.46 -2.70 10.30
C TRP A 90 -4.12 -1.22 10.06
N LEU A 91 -5.11 -0.31 10.11
CA LEU A 91 -4.90 1.13 9.99
C LEU A 91 -4.10 1.71 11.18
N SER A 92 -4.36 1.22 12.40
CA SER A 92 -3.57 1.55 13.59
C SER A 92 -2.11 1.08 13.45
N GLY A 93 -1.94 -0.15 12.95
CA GLY A 93 -0.64 -0.74 12.67
C GLY A 93 0.14 0.03 11.60
N MET A 94 -0.54 0.52 10.56
CA MET A 94 0.07 1.36 9.53
C MET A 94 0.67 2.65 10.13
N LYS A 95 -0.03 3.30 11.05
CA LYS A 95 0.48 4.50 11.75
C LYS A 95 1.66 4.15 12.65
N SER A 96 1.55 3.04 13.39
CA SER A 96 2.61 2.53 14.26
C SER A 96 3.86 2.14 13.47
N PHE A 97 3.71 1.68 12.22
CA PHE A 97 4.80 1.32 11.33
C PHE A 97 5.60 2.55 10.92
N GLU A 98 4.93 3.64 10.54
CA GLU A 98 5.58 4.93 10.27
C GLU A 98 6.31 5.47 11.51
N GLN A 99 5.73 5.32 12.70
CA GLN A 99 6.42 5.68 13.96
C GLN A 99 7.65 4.81 14.21
N ALA A 100 7.58 3.51 13.93
CA ALA A 100 8.72 2.60 14.05
C ALA A 100 9.85 2.98 13.08
N SER A 101 9.52 3.34 11.83
CA SER A 101 10.50 3.86 10.87
C SER A 101 11.17 5.13 11.39
N LYS A 102 10.40 6.11 11.86
CA LYS A 102 10.94 7.36 12.42
C LYS A 102 11.83 7.10 13.63
N LYS A 103 11.45 6.17 14.50
CA LYS A 103 12.23 5.81 15.69
C LYS A 103 13.55 5.13 15.34
N LEU A 104 13.56 4.26 14.33
CA LEU A 104 14.74 3.49 13.94
C LEU A 104 15.69 4.30 13.06
N ASN A 105 15.15 5.05 12.10
CA ASN A 105 15.92 5.69 11.03
C ASN A 105 16.01 7.21 11.16
N GLY A 106 15.14 7.85 11.95
CA GLY A 106 15.04 9.31 12.09
C GLY A 106 14.04 9.98 11.14
N HIS A 107 13.50 9.25 10.17
CA HIS A 107 12.60 9.76 9.12
C HIS A 107 11.55 8.71 8.70
N THR A 108 10.62 9.11 7.83
CA THR A 108 9.52 8.26 7.36
C THR A 108 10.03 7.02 6.62
N PHE A 109 9.16 6.04 6.39
CA PHE A 109 9.55 4.88 5.58
C PHE A 109 9.85 5.28 4.12
N LEU A 110 9.08 6.25 3.60
CA LEU A 110 9.28 6.80 2.27
C LEU A 110 10.66 7.45 2.12
N ASP A 111 11.12 8.20 3.12
CA ASP A 111 12.41 8.86 3.11
C ASP A 111 13.58 7.91 3.44
N SER A 112 13.30 6.66 3.81
CA SER A 112 14.32 5.68 4.18
C SER A 112 15.02 5.08 2.97
N THR A 113 16.34 4.84 3.10
CA THR A 113 17.13 4.13 2.08
C THR A 113 16.71 2.66 1.98
N PRO A 114 17.00 1.94 0.87
CA PRO A 114 16.67 0.52 0.76
C PRO A 114 17.20 -0.32 1.92
N ALA A 115 18.45 -0.09 2.35
CA ALA A 115 19.05 -0.81 3.48
C ALA A 115 18.34 -0.50 4.83
N GLN A 116 17.91 0.74 5.04
CA GLN A 116 17.15 1.14 6.23
C GLN A 116 15.75 0.52 6.26
N ARG A 117 15.09 0.44 5.10
CA ARG A 117 13.79 -0.23 4.96
C ARG A 117 13.93 -1.73 5.26
N GLU A 118 14.94 -2.39 4.68
CA GLU A 118 15.22 -3.79 4.98
C GLU A 118 15.51 -4.03 6.47
N ALA A 119 16.28 -3.15 7.11
CA ALA A 119 16.58 -3.26 8.53
C ALA A 119 15.30 -3.21 9.39
N LEU A 120 14.39 -2.27 9.10
CA LEU A 120 13.09 -2.21 9.78
C LEU A 120 12.31 -3.50 9.58
N LEU A 121 12.18 -3.99 8.35
CA LEU A 121 11.44 -5.22 8.04
C LEU A 121 12.04 -6.44 8.75
N LYS A 122 13.36 -6.55 8.81
CA LYS A 122 14.05 -7.62 9.57
C LYS A 122 13.72 -7.58 11.06
N THR A 123 13.55 -6.40 11.67
CA THR A 123 13.11 -6.32 13.07
C THR A 123 11.68 -6.80 13.26
N LEU A 124 10.79 -6.48 12.33
CA LEU A 124 9.39 -6.94 12.35
C LEU A 124 9.24 -8.44 12.06
N GLU A 125 10.10 -9.01 11.22
CA GLU A 125 10.15 -10.46 11.00
C GLU A 125 10.58 -11.26 12.23
N ALA A 126 11.40 -10.67 13.10
CA ALA A 126 11.90 -11.36 14.29
C ALA A 126 10.83 -11.52 15.38
N VAL A 127 9.81 -10.67 15.39
CA VAL A 127 8.63 -10.83 16.25
C VAL A 127 7.90 -12.11 15.82
N LYS A 128 7.42 -12.93 16.76
CA LYS A 128 6.77 -14.23 16.45
C LYS A 128 5.26 -14.23 16.63
N ASP A 129 4.73 -13.38 17.50
CA ASP A 129 3.31 -13.16 17.60
C ASP A 129 2.88 -11.96 16.73
N ASP A 130 1.58 -11.72 16.68
CA ASP A 130 0.95 -10.62 15.98
C ASP A 130 0.07 -9.83 16.96
N LYS A 131 0.44 -9.78 18.25
CA LYS A 131 -0.37 -9.15 19.30
C LYS A 131 -0.40 -7.64 19.17
N ASP A 132 0.71 -7.05 18.75
CA ASP A 132 0.78 -5.62 18.49
C ASP A 132 0.27 -5.30 17.07
N ASP A 133 -0.29 -4.09 16.93
CA ASP A 133 -0.91 -3.66 15.67
C ASP A 133 0.11 -3.55 14.54
N VAL A 134 1.37 -3.21 14.85
CA VAL A 134 2.44 -3.09 13.84
C VAL A 134 2.79 -4.43 13.23
N SER A 135 2.94 -5.47 14.06
CA SER A 135 3.19 -6.84 13.60
C SER A 135 1.99 -7.37 12.83
N PHE A 136 0.76 -7.09 13.28
CA PHE A 136 -0.45 -7.47 12.54
C PHE A 136 -0.48 -6.80 11.16
N PHE A 137 -0.27 -5.49 11.08
CA PHE A 137 -0.19 -4.74 9.82
C PHE A 137 0.86 -5.33 8.89
N TYR A 138 2.09 -5.49 9.37
CA TYR A 138 3.20 -5.99 8.57
C TYR A 138 2.95 -7.42 8.04
N ARG A 139 2.51 -8.34 8.91
CA ARG A 139 2.22 -9.73 8.50
C ARG A 139 1.07 -9.82 7.52
N ALA A 140 -0.02 -9.09 7.76
CA ALA A 140 -1.17 -9.06 6.85
C ALA A 140 -0.76 -8.52 5.48
N THR A 141 -0.03 -7.41 5.45
CA THR A 141 0.49 -6.80 4.21
C THR A 141 1.45 -7.73 3.49
N LYS A 142 2.40 -8.37 4.19
CA LYS A 142 3.31 -9.36 3.60
C LYS A 142 2.57 -10.54 2.99
N ARG A 143 1.61 -11.12 3.72
CA ARG A 143 0.80 -12.24 3.22
C ARG A 143 0.01 -11.85 1.97
N LEU A 144 -0.61 -10.68 1.97
CA LEU A 144 -1.36 -10.17 0.82
C LEU A 144 -0.45 -9.84 -0.36
N THR A 145 0.75 -9.32 -0.11
CA THR A 145 1.77 -9.06 -1.13
C THR A 145 2.20 -10.34 -1.83
N ILE A 146 2.55 -11.38 -1.07
CA ILE A 146 2.91 -12.69 -1.62
C ILE A 146 1.75 -13.26 -2.42
N LYS A 147 0.52 -13.16 -1.90
CA LYS A 147 -0.69 -13.62 -2.61
C LYS A 147 -0.88 -12.87 -3.93
N ALA A 148 -0.77 -11.55 -3.93
CA ALA A 148 -0.91 -10.71 -5.12
C ALA A 148 0.13 -11.10 -6.18
N TYR A 149 1.40 -11.20 -5.78
CA TYR A 149 2.51 -11.51 -6.68
C TYR A 149 2.35 -12.91 -7.29
N THR A 150 2.12 -13.93 -6.47
CA THR A 150 2.02 -15.34 -6.91
C THR A 150 0.77 -15.66 -7.71
N ASN A 151 -0.29 -14.86 -7.59
CA ASN A 151 -1.51 -15.00 -8.40
C ASN A 151 -1.56 -14.01 -9.59
N SER A 152 -0.50 -13.23 -9.79
CA SER A 152 -0.45 -12.30 -10.91
C SER A 152 -0.35 -13.04 -12.25
N LYS A 153 -0.87 -12.42 -13.32
CA LYS A 153 -0.72 -12.90 -14.69
C LYS A 153 0.76 -13.12 -15.04
N TYR A 154 1.64 -12.20 -14.63
CA TYR A 154 3.07 -12.32 -14.89
C TYR A 154 3.64 -13.59 -14.25
N PHE A 155 3.41 -13.80 -12.95
CA PHE A 155 3.94 -14.97 -12.24
C PHE A 155 3.42 -16.28 -12.85
N LEU A 156 2.11 -16.37 -13.10
CA LEU A 156 1.47 -17.59 -13.61
C LEU A 156 1.75 -17.90 -15.10
N THR A 157 2.35 -16.97 -15.85
CA THR A 157 2.69 -17.19 -17.27
C THR A 157 4.18 -17.16 -17.56
N LYS A 158 5.00 -16.55 -16.69
CA LYS A 158 6.44 -16.35 -16.91
C LYS A 158 7.33 -16.97 -15.84
N VAL A 159 6.85 -17.15 -14.61
CA VAL A 159 7.64 -17.69 -13.48
C VAL A 159 7.24 -19.12 -13.17
N ASN A 160 5.97 -19.34 -12.87
CA ASN A 160 5.37 -20.64 -12.67
C ASN A 160 4.28 -20.83 -13.71
N ILE A 161 4.64 -21.40 -14.86
CA ILE A 161 3.74 -21.57 -16.02
C ILE A 161 2.60 -22.50 -15.61
N TYR A 162 1.48 -21.91 -15.21
CA TYR A 162 0.33 -22.62 -14.69
C TYR A 162 -0.65 -22.94 -15.81
N GLU A 163 -1.03 -24.21 -15.94
CA GLU A 163 -2.05 -24.68 -16.86
C GLU A 163 -3.38 -24.83 -16.09
N LEU A 164 -4.26 -23.83 -16.24
CA LEU A 164 -5.49 -23.70 -15.42
C LEU A 164 -6.52 -24.81 -15.71
N VAL A 165 -6.55 -25.33 -16.94
CA VAL A 165 -7.38 -26.47 -17.32
C VAL A 165 -6.54 -27.38 -18.22
N PRO A 166 -6.07 -28.54 -17.73
CA PRO A 166 -5.40 -29.51 -18.58
C PRO A 166 -6.46 -30.16 -19.48
N ALA A 167 -6.66 -29.60 -20.67
CA ALA A 167 -7.72 -30.03 -21.57
C ALA A 167 -7.53 -31.47 -22.09
N ARG A 168 -6.33 -32.05 -21.95
CA ARG A 168 -6.00 -33.40 -22.41
C ARG A 168 -5.07 -34.09 -21.42
N TYR A 169 -5.45 -35.29 -20.98
CA TYR A 169 -4.54 -36.17 -20.23
C TYR A 169 -3.52 -36.77 -21.20
N HIS A 170 -2.26 -36.43 -21.01
CA HIS A 170 -1.14 -37.05 -21.71
C HIS A 170 -0.36 -37.91 -20.70
N GLY A 171 -0.56 -39.24 -20.74
CA GLY A 171 0.04 -40.17 -19.78
C GLY A 171 1.57 -40.22 -19.79
N CYS A 172 2.18 -39.88 -20.93
CA CYS A 172 3.61 -39.63 -21.06
C CYS A 172 3.82 -38.33 -21.83
N VAL A 173 4.42 -37.33 -21.18
CA VAL A 173 4.93 -36.13 -21.84
C VAL A 173 6.43 -36.01 -21.58
N PRO A 174 7.24 -35.65 -22.58
CA PRO A 174 8.62 -35.28 -22.31
C PRO A 174 8.62 -34.07 -21.37
N LEU A 175 9.19 -34.25 -20.17
CA LEU A 175 9.39 -33.16 -19.23
C LEU A 175 10.34 -32.15 -19.89
N LYS A 176 9.80 -31.00 -20.30
CA LYS A 176 10.66 -29.86 -20.61
C LYS A 176 11.42 -29.51 -19.32
N PRO A 177 12.75 -29.39 -19.37
CA PRO A 177 13.51 -28.99 -18.19
C PRO A 177 12.92 -27.69 -17.67
N ILE A 178 12.47 -27.72 -16.41
CA ILE A 178 11.86 -26.56 -15.75
C ILE A 178 12.95 -25.50 -15.67
N THR A 179 12.95 -24.57 -16.60
CA THR A 179 13.74 -23.34 -16.51
C THR A 179 13.01 -22.42 -15.54
N ARG A 180 13.04 -22.76 -14.25
CA ARG A 180 12.76 -21.77 -13.21
C ARG A 180 13.82 -20.70 -13.41
N LYS A 181 13.43 -19.56 -13.98
CA LYS A 181 14.25 -18.36 -13.85
C LYS A 181 14.29 -18.08 -12.35
N LEU A 182 15.39 -18.49 -11.71
CA LEU A 182 15.70 -18.08 -10.36
C LEU A 182 15.94 -16.57 -10.44
N ALA A 183 15.17 -15.84 -9.64
CA ALA A 183 15.19 -14.39 -9.57
C ALA A 183 16.54 -13.87 -9.06
#